data_AF-A0A2R6LIE5-F1
#
_entry.id   AF-A0A2R6LIE5-F1
#
_cell.length_a   1.000
_cell.length_b   1.000
_cell.length_c   1.000
_cell.angle_alpha   90.00
_cell.angle_beta   90.00
_cell.angle_gamma   90.00
#
_symmetry.space_group_name_H-M   'P 1'
#
loop_
_entity.id
_entity.type
_entity.pdbx_description
1 polymer ?
#
loop_
_entity_poly.entity_id
_entity_poly.type
_entity_poly.pdbx_seq_one_letter_code
_entity_poly.pdbx_strand_id
1 'polypeptide(L)'
;MRWPLGLRPTRRGAAVAAVAGLAFAVGALTSARSLNAVVVPAVVALAAGAVQLVWADPSSVERTEPVPGFPGERRTVAVTVESAVPCTVTDAVGAGLSPAGEPSAAVGHGGRFEYAVELTARRDIHWRASAKRQADEFVVAEYESYAEVDAVTVVGEAPPEGADEMAATVASVAAFLHDAGVPVTVVVPGGRCVAPPGEMGPLLRLLAVTDAGRLETDQRSGADVYVRGEDSAATVSMEDREVAFGGVAGERRDREVVA
;
A
#
# COMPACT_ATOMS: atom_id res chain seq x y z
N MET A 1 11.71 14.50 4.45
CA MET A 1 12.02 14.69 5.88
C MET A 1 11.30 13.60 6.67
N ARG A 2 12.00 12.50 6.99
CA ARG A 2 11.41 11.36 7.73
C ARG A 2 11.48 11.69 9.23
N TRP A 3 10.34 11.65 9.92
CA TRP A 3 10.28 11.90 11.36
C TRP A 3 10.81 10.68 12.13
N PRO A 4 11.54 10.86 13.24
CA PRO A 4 12.28 9.80 13.92
C PRO A 4 11.42 8.71 14.59
N LEU A 5 10.10 8.86 14.59
CA LEU A 5 9.16 8.03 15.38
C LEU A 5 8.16 7.24 14.52
N GLY A 6 8.37 7.10 13.22
CA GLY A 6 7.41 6.44 12.31
C GLY A 6 6.13 7.24 12.05
N LEU A 7 5.94 8.37 12.76
CA LEU A 7 4.83 9.29 12.56
C LEU A 7 4.91 9.99 11.19
N ARG A 8 3.77 10.03 10.49
CA ARG A 8 3.58 10.85 9.28
C ARG A 8 2.66 12.03 9.60
N PRO A 9 3.17 13.12 10.22
CA PRO A 9 2.33 14.27 10.54
C PRO A 9 1.82 14.92 9.26
N THR A 10 0.61 15.48 9.32
CA THR A 10 0.08 16.30 8.24
C THR A 10 0.94 17.55 8.05
N ARG A 11 0.90 18.16 6.85
CA ARG A 11 1.62 19.43 6.56
C ARG A 11 1.31 20.51 7.61
N ARG A 12 0.06 20.55 8.09
CA ARG A 12 -0.40 21.46 9.14
C ARG A 12 0.24 21.14 10.50
N GLY A 13 0.29 19.86 10.89
CA GLY A 13 0.94 19.43 12.14
C GLY A 13 2.45 19.74 12.15
N ALA A 14 3.13 19.49 11.04
CA ALA A 14 4.55 19.84 10.89
C ALA A 14 4.79 21.36 10.99
N ALA A 15 3.93 22.17 10.39
CA ALA A 15 4.00 23.63 10.49
C ALA A 15 3.82 24.12 11.95
N VAL A 16 2.85 23.57 12.69
CA VAL A 16 2.63 23.91 14.10
C VAL A 16 3.85 23.54 14.95
N ALA A 17 4.41 22.35 14.76
CA ALA A 17 5.62 21.91 15.47
C ALA A 17 6.83 22.82 15.15
N ALA A 18 7.00 23.21 13.89
CA ALA A 18 8.05 24.13 13.48
C ALA A 18 7.89 25.52 14.11
N VAL A 19 6.67 26.08 14.12
CA VAL A 19 6.38 27.37 14.75
C VAL A 19 6.62 27.32 16.25
N ALA A 20 6.17 26.27 16.93
CA ALA A 20 6.38 26.07 18.37
C ALA A 20 7.88 25.94 18.69
N GLY A 21 8.63 25.15 17.92
CA GLY A 21 10.08 24.99 18.07
C GLY A 21 10.85 26.29 17.81
N LEU A 22 10.46 27.05 16.77
CA LEU A 22 11.06 28.34 16.46
C LEU A 22 10.80 29.37 17.57
N ALA A 23 9.56 29.46 18.05
CA ALA A 23 9.20 30.35 19.14
C ALA A 23 9.97 30.01 20.43
N PHE A 24 10.18 28.72 20.69
CA PHE A 24 10.97 28.25 21.83
C PHE A 24 12.44 28.62 21.69
N ALA A 25 13.04 28.42 20.51
CA ALA A 25 14.42 28.82 20.22
C ALA A 25 14.61 30.33 20.38
N VAL A 26 13.70 31.14 19.85
CA VAL A 26 13.74 32.61 19.99
C VAL A 26 13.60 33.04 21.45
N GLY A 27 12.69 32.43 22.22
CA GLY A 27 12.54 32.70 23.65
C GLY A 27 13.80 32.35 24.46
N ALA A 28 14.45 31.24 24.13
CA ALA A 28 15.69 30.82 24.76
C ALA A 28 16.87 31.76 24.45
N LEU A 29 16.99 32.21 23.19
CA LEU A 29 18.08 33.08 22.75
C LEU A 29 17.92 34.53 23.25
N THR A 30 16.69 35.03 23.34
CA THR A 30 16.41 36.42 23.72
C THR A 30 16.18 36.60 25.23
N SER A 31 16.10 35.51 26.01
CA SER A 31 15.80 35.53 27.46
C SER A 31 14.50 36.30 27.82
N ALA A 32 13.57 36.43 26.88
CA ALA A 32 12.28 37.07 27.09
C ALA A 32 11.38 36.16 27.94
N ARG A 33 11.47 36.29 29.28
CA ARG A 33 10.71 35.46 30.23
C ARG A 33 9.19 35.44 29.98
N SER A 34 8.62 36.51 29.44
CA SER A 34 7.19 36.59 29.11
C SER A 34 6.77 35.63 27.99
N LEU A 35 7.65 35.32 27.04
CA LEU A 35 7.35 34.42 25.93
C LEU A 35 7.35 32.95 26.39
N ASN A 36 8.24 32.60 27.33
CA ASN A 36 8.32 31.24 27.87
C ASN A 36 7.03 30.79 28.57
N ALA A 37 6.25 31.73 29.13
CA ALA A 37 4.98 31.43 29.80
C ALA A 37 3.92 30.78 28.88
N VAL A 38 3.98 31.06 27.57
CA VAL A 38 3.03 30.50 26.59
C VAL A 38 3.69 29.39 25.77
N VAL A 39 4.95 29.57 25.40
CA VAL A 39 5.65 28.66 24.50
C VAL A 39 6.01 27.34 25.17
N VAL A 40 6.45 27.36 26.44
CA VAL A 40 6.80 26.11 27.14
C VAL A 40 5.58 25.19 27.28
N PRO A 41 4.40 25.64 27.77
CA PRO A 41 3.20 24.80 27.78
C PRO A 41 2.81 24.27 26.39
N ALA A 42 2.93 25.08 25.34
CA ALA A 42 2.61 24.65 23.98
C ALA A 42 3.55 23.54 23.48
N VAL A 43 4.86 23.68 23.72
CA VAL A 43 5.85 22.65 23.37
C VAL A 43 5.64 21.38 24.19
N VAL A 44 5.39 21.51 25.50
CA VAL A 44 5.10 20.37 26.37
C VAL A 44 3.83 19.64 25.92
N ALA A 45 2.76 20.36 25.58
CA ALA A 45 1.53 19.77 25.06
C ALA A 45 1.75 19.03 23.73
N LEU A 46 2.53 19.61 22.81
CA LEU A 46 2.90 18.95 21.55
C LEU A 46 3.74 17.69 21.78
N ALA A 47 4.73 17.75 22.69
CA ALA A 47 5.55 16.61 23.04
C ALA A 47 4.70 15.50 23.69
N ALA A 48 3.82 15.85 24.62
CA ALA A 48 2.90 14.91 25.26
C ALA A 48 1.98 14.24 24.23
N GLY A 49 1.42 15.00 23.28
CA GLY A 49 0.61 14.45 22.19
C GLY A 49 1.40 13.53 21.26
N ALA A 50 2.65 13.86 20.95
CA ALA A 50 3.53 13.00 20.16
C ALA A 50 3.85 11.68 20.90
N VAL A 51 4.15 11.75 22.19
CA VAL A 51 4.39 10.57 23.03
C VAL A 51 3.13 9.70 23.12
N GLN A 52 1.96 10.30 23.35
CA GLN A 52 0.68 9.58 23.37
C GLN A 52 0.44 8.82 22.05
N LEU A 53 0.76 9.40 20.91
CA LEU A 53 0.56 8.77 19.61
C LEU A 53 1.55 7.63 19.33
N VAL A 54 2.79 7.75 19.81
CA VAL A 54 3.81 6.70 19.66
C VAL A 54 3.55 5.52 20.60
N TRP A 55 2.94 5.77 21.75
CA TRP A 55 2.63 4.74 22.74
C TRP A 55 1.21 4.17 22.60
N ALA A 56 0.35 4.78 21.80
CA ALA A 56 -0.98 4.26 21.57
C ALA A 56 -0.90 2.88 20.90
N ASP A 57 -1.69 1.95 21.44
CA ASP A 57 -1.88 0.65 20.81
C ASP A 57 -2.45 0.82 19.39
N PRO A 58 -2.10 -0.10 18.46
CA PRO A 58 -2.63 -0.06 17.11
C PRO A 58 -4.17 -0.11 17.14
N SER A 59 -4.82 0.78 16.40
CA SER A 59 -6.28 0.78 16.30
C SER A 59 -6.75 -0.46 15.55
N SER A 60 -7.73 -1.16 16.11
CA SER A 60 -8.39 -2.29 15.46
C SER A 60 -9.60 -1.79 14.69
N VAL A 61 -9.81 -2.31 13.48
CA VAL A 61 -10.94 -1.97 12.62
C VAL A 61 -11.61 -3.25 12.17
N GLU A 62 -12.89 -3.39 12.51
CA GLU A 62 -13.72 -4.50 12.07
C GLU A 62 -14.80 -3.98 11.12
N ARG A 63 -14.89 -4.61 9.94
CA ARG A 63 -15.80 -4.23 8.87
C ARG A 63 -16.76 -5.36 8.60
N THR A 64 -18.05 -5.05 8.53
CA THR A 64 -19.06 -6.02 8.10
C THR A 64 -19.05 -6.15 6.58
N GLU A 65 -18.97 -7.37 6.06
CA GLU A 65 -19.14 -7.62 4.64
C GLU A 65 -20.62 -7.54 4.25
N PRO A 66 -20.99 -6.70 3.25
CA PRO A 66 -22.35 -6.65 2.78
C PRO A 66 -22.72 -7.97 2.10
N VAL A 67 -23.88 -8.53 2.48
CA VAL A 67 -24.39 -9.78 1.89
C VAL A 67 -24.52 -9.62 0.36
N PRO A 68 -24.05 -10.60 -0.44
CA PRO A 68 -24.19 -10.57 -1.89
C PRO A 68 -25.63 -10.34 -2.35
N GLY A 69 -25.78 -9.65 -3.48
CA GLY A 69 -27.08 -9.26 -4.03
C GLY A 69 -26.99 -8.85 -5.50
N PHE A 70 -28.09 -8.34 -6.03
CA PHE A 70 -28.18 -7.92 -7.42
C PHE A 70 -27.68 -6.48 -7.62
N PRO A 71 -27.15 -6.14 -8.82
CA PRO A 71 -26.78 -4.77 -9.13
C PRO A 71 -27.96 -3.79 -8.93
N GLY A 72 -27.67 -2.60 -8.38
CA GLY A 72 -28.66 -1.59 -8.02
C GLY A 72 -29.24 -1.74 -6.61
N GLU A 73 -29.01 -2.86 -5.93
CA GLU A 73 -29.42 -3.01 -4.54
C GLU A 73 -28.51 -2.21 -3.60
N ARG A 74 -29.11 -1.59 -2.58
CA ARG A 74 -28.36 -0.90 -1.52
C ARG A 74 -28.15 -1.81 -0.34
N ARG A 75 -26.93 -1.85 0.16
CA ARG A 75 -26.51 -2.58 1.36
C ARG A 75 -25.85 -1.62 2.33
N THR A 76 -26.00 -1.89 3.63
CA THR A 76 -25.34 -1.11 4.66
C THR A 76 -24.03 -1.79 5.03
N VAL A 77 -22.93 -1.05 5.02
CA VAL A 77 -21.65 -1.46 5.58
C VAL A 77 -21.52 -0.80 6.94
N ALA A 78 -21.23 -1.60 7.96
CA ALA A 78 -20.92 -1.14 9.30
C ALA A 78 -19.42 -1.30 9.56
N VAL A 79 -18.80 -0.23 10.06
CA VAL A 79 -17.40 -0.20 10.45
C VAL A 79 -17.33 0.11 11.94
N THR A 80 -16.75 -0.81 12.70
CA THR A 80 -16.47 -0.65 14.13
C THR A 80 -14.99 -0.40 14.32
N VAL A 81 -14.67 0.63 15.07
CA VAL A 81 -13.30 1.08 15.30
C VAL A 81 -13.04 1.06 16.78
N GLU A 82 -11.95 0.41 17.18
CA GLU A 82 -11.41 0.46 18.53
C GLU A 82 -10.11 1.27 18.49
N SER A 83 -10.09 2.40 19.20
CA SER A 83 -8.92 3.28 19.24
C SER A 83 -8.85 3.99 20.58
N ALA A 84 -7.65 4.08 21.16
CA ALA A 84 -7.40 4.88 22.36
C ALA A 84 -7.36 6.38 22.05
N VAL A 85 -7.10 6.77 20.79
CA VAL A 85 -6.90 8.16 20.36
C VAL A 85 -7.88 8.57 19.26
N PRO A 86 -8.24 9.87 19.17
CA PRO A 86 -9.04 10.39 18.07
C PRO A 86 -8.39 10.13 16.71
N CYS A 87 -9.15 9.51 15.82
CA CYS A 87 -8.71 9.16 14.48
C CYS A 87 -9.80 9.43 13.44
N THR A 88 -9.41 9.64 12.18
CA THR A 88 -10.34 9.62 11.05
C THR A 88 -10.14 8.31 10.32
N VAL A 89 -11.23 7.58 10.12
CA VAL A 89 -11.23 6.31 9.40
C VAL A 89 -11.84 6.54 8.04
N THR A 90 -11.08 6.22 6.99
CA THR A 90 -11.54 6.23 5.60
C THR A 90 -11.53 4.79 5.11
N ASP A 91 -12.70 4.28 4.75
CA ASP A 91 -12.86 2.91 4.24
C ASP A 91 -12.64 2.88 2.72
N ALA A 92 -11.79 1.95 2.26
CA ALA A 92 -11.51 1.75 0.85
C ALA A 92 -12.60 0.85 0.23
N VAL A 93 -13.42 1.44 -0.64
CA VAL A 93 -14.52 0.72 -1.28
C VAL A 93 -14.02 0.02 -2.53
N GLY A 94 -14.00 -1.32 -2.51
CA GLY A 94 -13.52 -2.14 -3.61
C GLY A 94 -14.45 -2.14 -4.84
N ALA A 95 -13.91 -2.59 -5.97
CA ALA A 95 -14.66 -2.71 -7.22
C ALA A 95 -15.92 -3.58 -7.08
N GLY A 96 -17.04 -3.13 -7.63
CA GLY A 96 -18.36 -3.76 -7.48
C GLY A 96 -19.26 -3.08 -6.44
N LEU A 97 -18.79 -2.02 -5.78
CA LEU A 97 -19.54 -1.26 -4.79
C LEU A 97 -19.44 0.23 -5.11
N SER A 98 -20.57 0.95 -5.03
CA SER A 98 -20.63 2.40 -5.17
C SER A 98 -21.10 3.01 -3.85
N PRO A 99 -20.27 3.74 -3.10
CA PRO A 99 -20.67 4.31 -1.82
C PRO A 99 -21.64 5.48 -2.01
N ALA A 100 -22.73 5.46 -1.26
CA ALA A 100 -23.65 6.58 -1.15
C ALA A 100 -23.09 7.60 -0.14
N GLY A 101 -22.14 8.40 -0.60
CA GLY A 101 -21.44 9.41 0.19
C GLY A 101 -19.97 9.07 0.44
N GLU A 102 -19.30 9.92 1.20
CA GLU A 102 -17.89 9.73 1.53
C GLU A 102 -17.77 8.65 2.63
N PRO A 103 -17.06 7.54 2.39
CA PRO A 103 -16.93 6.43 3.34
C PRO A 103 -15.89 6.77 4.42
N SER A 104 -16.04 7.93 5.06
CA SER A 104 -15.11 8.48 6.03
C SER A 104 -15.83 9.00 7.27
N ALA A 105 -15.27 8.75 8.45
CA ALA A 105 -15.79 9.23 9.71
C ALA A 105 -14.67 9.59 10.70
N ALA A 106 -14.86 10.69 11.43
CA ALA A 106 -14.04 11.01 12.59
C ALA A 106 -14.56 10.24 13.82
N VAL A 107 -13.68 9.48 14.45
CA VAL A 107 -13.98 8.61 15.59
C VAL A 107 -13.12 9.04 16.79
N GLY A 108 -13.74 9.22 17.96
CA GLY A 108 -13.07 9.75 19.14
C GLY A 108 -12.19 8.73 19.87
N HIS A 109 -12.78 7.87 20.69
CA HIS A 109 -12.08 6.79 21.39
C HIS A 109 -12.63 5.43 20.95
N GLY A 110 -12.72 5.27 19.63
CA GLY A 110 -13.51 4.23 19.01
C GLY A 110 -14.99 4.59 18.86
N GLY A 111 -15.71 3.73 18.14
CA GLY A 111 -17.09 3.96 17.73
C GLY A 111 -17.47 3.16 16.50
N ARG A 112 -18.75 3.22 16.15
CA ARG A 112 -19.31 2.56 14.97
C ARG A 112 -19.93 3.60 14.06
N PHE A 113 -19.66 3.49 12.76
CA PHE A 113 -20.36 4.25 11.74
C PHE A 113 -20.84 3.33 10.64
N GLU A 114 -21.88 3.78 9.94
CA GLU A 114 -22.52 3.03 8.88
C GLU A 114 -22.63 3.89 7.64
N TYR A 115 -22.42 3.29 6.48
CA TYR A 115 -22.65 3.94 5.20
C TYR A 115 -23.31 2.96 4.23
N ALA A 116 -24.10 3.48 3.30
CA ALA A 116 -24.74 2.67 2.28
C ALA A 116 -23.81 2.51 1.08
N VAL A 117 -23.83 1.30 0.50
CA VAL A 117 -23.21 1.01 -0.79
C VAL A 117 -24.27 0.47 -1.73
N GLU A 118 -24.24 0.91 -2.97
CA GLU A 118 -24.99 0.31 -4.07
C GLU A 118 -24.13 -0.77 -4.72
N LEU A 119 -24.70 -1.96 -4.89
CA LEU A 119 -24.03 -3.06 -5.56
C LEU A 119 -23.93 -2.73 -7.05
N THR A 120 -22.73 -2.76 -7.62
CA THR A 120 -22.51 -2.60 -9.05
C THR A 120 -22.18 -3.94 -9.69
N ALA A 121 -22.49 -4.09 -10.97
CA ALA A 121 -22.17 -5.32 -11.69
C ALA A 121 -20.66 -5.53 -11.67
N ARG A 122 -20.20 -6.54 -10.92
CA ARG A 122 -18.77 -6.75 -10.70
C ARG A 122 -18.06 -7.22 -11.97
N ARG A 123 -18.80 -7.78 -12.94
CA ARG A 123 -18.39 -8.14 -14.32
C ARG A 123 -19.64 -8.28 -15.21
N ASP A 124 -19.56 -7.85 -16.46
CA ASP A 124 -20.62 -8.08 -17.46
C ASP A 124 -20.56 -9.53 -17.97
N ILE A 125 -20.92 -10.48 -17.11
CA ILE A 125 -21.00 -11.89 -17.50
C ILE A 125 -22.36 -12.08 -18.13
N HIS A 126 -22.39 -12.19 -19.46
CA HIS A 126 -23.61 -12.50 -20.21
C HIS A 126 -24.01 -13.96 -19.96
N TRP A 127 -24.57 -14.20 -18.78
CA TRP A 127 -24.87 -15.51 -18.22
C TRP A 127 -25.71 -16.39 -19.15
N ARG A 128 -26.62 -15.80 -19.95
CA ARG A 128 -27.45 -16.51 -20.93
C ARG A 128 -26.65 -17.00 -22.14
N ALA A 129 -25.51 -16.38 -22.45
CA ALA A 129 -24.56 -16.86 -23.46
C ALA A 129 -23.65 -17.95 -22.88
N SER A 130 -23.20 -17.80 -21.62
CA SER A 130 -22.36 -18.81 -20.96
C SER A 130 -23.11 -20.11 -20.63
N ALA A 131 -24.39 -20.02 -20.24
CA ALA A 131 -25.20 -21.19 -19.86
C ALA A 131 -25.64 -22.09 -21.04
N LYS A 132 -25.41 -21.67 -22.30
CA LYS A 132 -25.81 -22.43 -23.51
C LYS A 132 -24.65 -23.14 -24.24
N ARG A 133 -23.41 -23.07 -23.74
CA ARG A 133 -22.27 -23.76 -24.35
C ARG A 133 -22.07 -25.16 -23.73
N GLN A 134 -21.74 -26.14 -24.58
CA GLN A 134 -21.48 -27.53 -24.19
C GLN A 134 -20.20 -27.65 -23.33
N ALA A 135 -20.18 -28.65 -22.46
CA ALA A 135 -19.39 -28.75 -21.24
C ALA A 135 -17.86 -28.97 -21.40
N ASP A 136 -17.31 -29.00 -22.61
CA ASP A 136 -15.92 -29.47 -22.84
C ASP A 136 -14.97 -28.41 -23.43
N GLU A 137 -15.37 -27.14 -23.48
CA GLU A 137 -14.49 -26.06 -23.96
C GLU A 137 -14.41 -24.93 -22.93
N PHE A 138 -13.42 -25.01 -22.05
CA PHE A 138 -13.08 -23.91 -21.14
C PHE A 138 -12.25 -22.88 -21.90
N VAL A 139 -12.84 -21.72 -22.21
CA VAL A 139 -12.09 -20.54 -22.63
C VAL A 139 -11.77 -19.71 -21.38
N VAL A 140 -10.51 -19.69 -20.97
CA VAL A 140 -9.99 -18.75 -19.98
C VAL A 140 -9.98 -17.38 -20.63
N ALA A 141 -10.94 -16.53 -20.29
CA ALA A 141 -10.81 -15.11 -20.56
C ALA A 141 -9.75 -14.56 -19.59
N GLU A 142 -8.51 -14.54 -20.04
CA GLU A 142 -7.45 -13.79 -19.38
C GLU A 142 -7.80 -12.32 -19.54
N TYR A 143 -8.28 -11.71 -18.47
CA TYR A 143 -8.66 -10.31 -18.48
C TYR A 143 -7.37 -9.48 -18.40
N GLU A 144 -7.13 -8.70 -19.43
CA GLU A 144 -6.17 -7.61 -19.39
C GLU A 144 -6.55 -6.67 -18.24
N SER A 145 -5.69 -6.70 -17.23
CA SER A 145 -5.85 -6.04 -15.94
C SER A 145 -5.83 -4.52 -16.09
N TYR A 146 -6.80 -3.86 -15.44
CA TYR A 146 -6.80 -2.46 -15.01
C TYR A 146 -5.86 -1.53 -15.78
N ALA A 147 -6.37 -0.89 -16.84
CA ALA A 147 -5.76 0.32 -17.37
C ALA A 147 -5.88 1.45 -16.32
N GLU A 148 -4.76 2.13 -16.11
CA GLU A 148 -4.57 3.40 -15.40
C GLU A 148 -4.89 3.42 -13.90
N VAL A 149 -4.15 2.61 -13.13
CA VAL A 149 -3.48 3.20 -11.97
C VAL A 149 -2.04 3.46 -12.42
N ASP A 150 -1.47 4.60 -12.06
CA ASP A 150 -0.06 4.94 -12.31
C ASP A 150 0.83 3.97 -11.49
N ALA A 151 0.95 2.73 -11.99
CA ALA A 151 1.54 1.59 -11.32
C ALA A 151 2.92 1.34 -11.91
N VAL A 152 3.89 1.16 -11.03
CA VAL A 152 5.27 0.89 -11.44
C VAL A 152 5.32 -0.52 -12.06
N THR A 153 5.79 -0.60 -13.30
CA THR A 153 5.92 -1.83 -14.07
C THR A 153 7.32 -2.41 -13.87
N VAL A 154 7.39 -3.55 -13.18
CA VAL A 154 8.61 -4.31 -12.94
C VAL A 154 8.63 -5.52 -13.87
N VAL A 155 9.63 -5.59 -14.74
CA VAL A 155 9.80 -6.66 -15.72
C VAL A 155 11.01 -7.50 -15.33
N GLY A 156 10.83 -8.81 -15.17
CA GLY A 156 11.90 -9.74 -14.86
C GLY A 156 12.17 -10.70 -16.02
N GLU A 157 13.44 -10.87 -16.40
CA GLU A 157 13.85 -11.99 -17.25
C GLU A 157 15.15 -12.63 -16.75
N ALA A 158 15.38 -13.88 -17.12
CA ALA A 158 16.55 -14.62 -16.70
C ALA A 158 16.96 -15.69 -17.73
N PRO A 159 18.27 -15.99 -17.86
CA PRO A 159 18.73 -17.24 -18.44
C PRO A 159 18.37 -18.42 -17.51
N PRO A 160 18.47 -19.69 -17.99
CA PRO A 160 18.08 -20.89 -17.22
C PRO A 160 18.60 -20.93 -15.78
N GLU A 161 19.83 -20.46 -15.58
CA GLU A 161 20.53 -20.44 -14.31
C GLU A 161 20.14 -19.29 -13.37
N GLY A 162 19.46 -18.25 -13.86
CA GLY A 162 19.16 -17.03 -13.08
C GLY A 162 17.70 -16.85 -12.64
N ALA A 163 16.86 -17.89 -12.80
CA ALA A 163 15.41 -17.78 -12.53
C ALA A 163 15.11 -17.39 -11.08
N ASP A 164 15.76 -18.05 -10.13
CA ASP A 164 15.56 -17.82 -8.70
C ASP A 164 16.01 -16.41 -8.29
N GLU A 165 17.14 -15.95 -8.80
CA GLU A 165 17.68 -14.64 -8.46
C GLU A 165 16.86 -13.50 -9.08
N MET A 166 16.34 -13.70 -10.30
CA MET A 166 15.32 -12.83 -10.90
C MET A 166 14.07 -12.79 -10.00
N ALA A 167 13.51 -13.94 -9.63
CA ALA A 167 12.29 -14.01 -8.83
C ALA A 167 12.48 -13.34 -7.46
N ALA A 168 13.60 -13.60 -6.78
CA ALA A 168 13.94 -13.00 -5.50
C ALA A 168 14.13 -11.48 -5.60
N THR A 169 14.78 -11.01 -6.66
CA THR A 169 15.01 -9.57 -6.89
C THR A 169 13.72 -8.84 -7.24
N VAL A 170 12.91 -9.40 -8.14
CA VAL A 170 11.58 -8.86 -8.48
C VAL A 170 10.68 -8.84 -7.24
N ALA A 171 10.68 -9.89 -6.41
CA ALA A 171 9.94 -9.93 -5.16
C ALA A 171 10.40 -8.82 -4.20
N SER A 172 11.71 -8.61 -4.08
CA SER A 172 12.28 -7.58 -3.20
C SER A 172 11.91 -6.17 -3.64
N VAL A 173 11.99 -5.88 -4.94
CA VAL A 173 11.57 -4.59 -5.51
C VAL A 173 10.07 -4.38 -5.32
N ALA A 174 9.25 -5.39 -5.64
CA ALA A 174 7.80 -5.33 -5.49
C ALA A 174 7.39 -5.13 -4.02
N ALA A 175 8.04 -5.82 -3.08
CA ALA A 175 7.81 -5.64 -1.65
C ALA A 175 8.16 -4.24 -1.17
N PHE A 176 9.29 -3.67 -1.62
CA PHE A 176 9.67 -2.30 -1.28
C PHE A 176 8.65 -1.27 -1.77
N LEU A 177 8.20 -1.39 -3.02
CA LEU A 177 7.18 -0.51 -3.60
C LEU A 177 5.83 -0.65 -2.88
N HIS A 178 5.48 -1.87 -2.50
CA HIS A 178 4.28 -2.16 -1.74
C HIS A 178 4.29 -1.55 -0.34
N ASP A 179 5.40 -1.67 0.40
CA ASP A 179 5.58 -1.02 1.70
C ASP A 179 5.53 0.51 1.59
N ALA A 180 5.89 1.05 0.41
CA ALA A 180 5.74 2.47 0.09
C ALA A 180 4.30 2.87 -0.30
N GLY A 181 3.39 1.91 -0.49
CA GLY A 181 2.00 2.13 -0.91
C GLY A 181 1.85 2.37 -2.42
N VAL A 182 2.84 1.99 -3.22
CA VAL A 182 2.84 2.16 -4.69
C VAL A 182 2.26 0.90 -5.33
N PRO A 183 1.25 1.00 -6.21
CA PRO A 183 0.74 -0.14 -6.96
C PRO A 183 1.81 -0.67 -7.92
N VAL A 184 1.93 -1.99 -8.03
CA VAL A 184 2.99 -2.64 -8.83
C VAL A 184 2.37 -3.58 -9.86
N THR A 185 2.84 -3.49 -11.10
CA THR A 185 2.61 -4.51 -12.12
C THR A 185 3.90 -5.31 -12.28
N VAL A 186 3.84 -6.64 -12.15
CA VAL A 186 4.96 -7.54 -12.41
C VAL A 186 4.72 -8.32 -13.69
N VAL A 187 5.73 -8.36 -14.56
CA VAL A 187 5.76 -9.18 -15.78
C VAL A 187 7.01 -10.06 -15.74
N VAL A 188 6.83 -11.37 -15.77
CA VAL A 188 7.89 -12.39 -15.75
C VAL A 188 7.54 -13.51 -16.74
N PRO A 189 8.45 -14.45 -17.07
CA PRO A 189 8.14 -15.53 -18.02
C PRO A 189 6.93 -16.38 -17.64
N GLY A 190 6.68 -16.55 -16.33
CA GLY A 190 5.50 -17.25 -15.81
C GLY A 190 4.18 -16.50 -15.94
N GLY A 191 4.19 -15.24 -16.41
CA GLY A 191 3.00 -14.43 -16.66
C GLY A 191 3.05 -13.01 -16.08
N ARG A 192 1.90 -12.36 -16.05
CA ARG A 192 1.71 -10.99 -15.55
C ARG A 192 0.80 -10.98 -14.32
N CYS A 193 1.12 -10.17 -13.32
CA CYS A 193 0.27 -9.93 -12.16
C CYS A 193 0.24 -8.45 -11.80
N VAL A 194 -0.94 -7.93 -11.47
CA VAL A 194 -1.12 -6.59 -10.91
C VAL A 194 -1.40 -6.73 -9.42
N ALA A 195 -0.63 -6.05 -8.59
CA ALA A 195 -0.75 -6.05 -7.14
C ALA A 195 -1.12 -4.65 -6.63
N PRO A 196 -2.35 -4.45 -6.12
CA PRO A 196 -2.70 -3.21 -5.42
C PRO A 196 -1.99 -3.13 -4.05
N PRO A 197 -1.91 -1.95 -3.43
CA PRO A 197 -1.41 -1.81 -2.06
C PRO A 197 -2.18 -2.72 -1.09
N GLY A 198 -1.47 -3.42 -0.20
CA GLY A 198 -2.05 -4.37 0.76
C GLY A 198 -2.26 -5.82 0.27
N GLU A 199 -2.19 -6.11 -1.05
CA GLU A 199 -2.33 -7.48 -1.59
C GLU A 199 -1.09 -7.98 -2.36
N MET A 200 -0.09 -8.52 -1.63
CA MET A 200 1.15 -9.05 -2.23
C MET A 200 1.12 -10.57 -2.54
N GLY A 201 0.20 -11.31 -1.91
CA GLY A 201 0.16 -12.78 -1.97
C GLY A 201 0.05 -13.39 -3.39
N PRO A 202 -0.81 -12.88 -4.29
CA PRO A 202 -0.89 -13.36 -5.66
C PRO A 202 0.41 -13.20 -6.46
N LEU A 203 1.11 -12.07 -6.26
CA LEU A 203 2.37 -11.76 -6.93
C LEU A 203 3.48 -12.71 -6.46
N LEU A 204 3.61 -12.94 -5.15
CA LEU A 204 4.59 -13.90 -4.63
C LEU A 204 4.33 -15.33 -5.11
N ARG A 205 3.07 -15.71 -5.29
CA ARG A 205 2.73 -17.01 -5.87
C ARG A 205 3.15 -17.13 -7.32
N LEU A 206 2.98 -16.07 -8.13
CA LEU A 206 3.49 -16.04 -9.51
C LEU A 206 5.02 -16.19 -9.53
N LEU A 207 5.73 -15.46 -8.67
CA LEU A 207 7.19 -15.51 -8.61
C LEU A 207 7.72 -16.85 -8.07
N ALA A 208 6.99 -17.52 -7.19
CA ALA A 208 7.39 -18.82 -6.66
C ALA A 208 7.36 -19.94 -7.72
N VAL A 209 6.67 -19.74 -8.84
CA VAL A 209 6.52 -20.74 -9.91
C VAL A 209 7.02 -20.23 -11.27
N THR A 210 7.64 -19.05 -11.32
CA THR A 210 8.17 -18.52 -12.59
C THR A 210 9.50 -19.18 -12.91
N ASP A 211 9.63 -19.67 -14.13
CA ASP A 211 10.90 -20.18 -14.66
C ASP A 211 11.71 -19.06 -15.35
N ALA A 212 12.92 -19.42 -15.77
CA ALA A 212 13.72 -18.62 -16.68
C ALA A 212 13.02 -18.41 -18.03
N GLY A 213 13.36 -17.32 -18.70
CA GLY A 213 12.77 -16.99 -19.99
C GLY A 213 13.06 -15.56 -20.39
N ARG A 214 12.91 -15.30 -21.69
CA ARG A 214 13.04 -13.96 -22.27
C ARG A 214 11.67 -13.44 -22.64
N LEU A 215 11.43 -12.17 -22.35
CA LEU A 215 10.19 -11.48 -22.71
C LEU A 215 10.34 -10.74 -24.04
N GLU A 216 9.22 -10.46 -24.71
CA GLU A 216 9.25 -9.75 -25.99
C GLU A 216 9.73 -8.30 -25.81
N THR A 217 10.30 -7.71 -26.87
CA THR A 217 10.89 -6.35 -26.83
C THR A 217 9.90 -5.31 -26.34
N ASP A 218 8.65 -5.39 -26.79
CA ASP A 218 7.59 -4.44 -26.42
C ASP A 218 7.29 -4.45 -24.91
N GLN A 219 7.39 -5.62 -24.26
CA GLN A 219 7.21 -5.75 -22.82
C GLN A 219 8.39 -5.17 -22.04
N ARG A 220 9.62 -5.31 -22.56
CA ARG A 220 10.82 -4.73 -21.94
C ARG A 220 10.83 -3.21 -22.04
N SER A 221 10.42 -2.67 -23.18
CA SER A 221 10.41 -1.22 -23.42
C SER A 221 9.38 -0.47 -22.58
N GLY A 222 8.37 -1.17 -22.06
CA GLY A 222 7.39 -0.61 -21.10
C GLY A 222 7.77 -0.77 -19.63
N ALA A 223 9.00 -1.21 -19.31
CA ALA A 223 9.44 -1.40 -17.94
C ALA A 223 9.91 -0.09 -17.29
N ASP A 224 9.32 0.29 -16.15
CA ASP A 224 9.90 1.31 -15.26
C ASP A 224 11.13 0.76 -14.52
N VAL A 225 11.07 -0.53 -14.20
CA VAL A 225 12.16 -1.29 -13.58
C VAL A 225 12.33 -2.60 -14.33
N TYR A 226 13.52 -2.82 -14.88
CA TYR A 226 13.88 -4.05 -15.56
C TYR A 226 14.89 -4.82 -14.71
N VAL A 227 14.59 -6.09 -14.44
CA VAL A 227 15.40 -7.00 -13.64
C VAL A 227 15.89 -8.11 -14.54
N ARG A 228 17.21 -8.29 -14.58
CA ARG A 228 17.83 -9.42 -15.25
C ARG A 228 18.49 -10.32 -14.22
N GLY A 229 17.95 -11.52 -14.04
CA GLY A 229 18.59 -12.55 -13.24
C GLY A 229 19.82 -13.11 -13.95
N GLU A 230 20.85 -13.40 -13.18
CA GLU A 230 22.07 -14.10 -13.58
C GLU A 230 22.33 -15.23 -12.56
N ASP A 231 23.34 -16.06 -12.81
CA ASP A 231 23.64 -17.29 -12.07
C ASP A 231 23.77 -17.09 -10.54
N SER A 232 24.22 -15.91 -10.09
CA SER A 232 24.41 -15.61 -8.66
C SER A 232 24.11 -14.15 -8.26
N ALA A 233 23.52 -13.38 -9.16
CA ALA A 233 23.21 -11.97 -8.95
C ALA A 233 22.06 -11.56 -9.87
N ALA A 234 21.42 -10.43 -9.59
CA ALA A 234 20.54 -9.79 -10.55
C ALA A 234 21.02 -8.38 -10.84
N THR A 235 20.76 -7.91 -12.05
CA THR A 235 20.99 -6.52 -12.42
C THR A 235 19.64 -5.83 -12.54
N VAL A 236 19.49 -4.69 -11.85
CA VAL A 236 18.29 -3.87 -11.88
C VAL A 236 18.58 -2.61 -12.67
N SER A 237 17.86 -2.41 -13.76
CA SER A 237 17.92 -1.22 -14.60
C SER A 237 16.65 -0.39 -14.43
N MET A 238 16.83 0.90 -14.22
CA MET A 238 15.80 1.94 -14.28
C MET A 238 16.24 2.95 -15.34
N GLU A 239 15.34 3.77 -15.86
CA GLU A 239 15.52 4.62 -17.06
C GLU A 239 16.88 5.35 -17.17
N ASP A 240 17.49 5.76 -16.03
CA ASP A 240 18.79 6.45 -16.01
C ASP A 240 19.92 5.69 -15.28
N ARG A 241 19.66 4.50 -14.71
CA ARG A 241 20.62 3.82 -13.80
C ARG A 241 20.49 2.30 -13.82
N GLU A 242 21.64 1.64 -13.93
CA GLU A 242 21.80 0.21 -13.75
C GLU A 242 22.56 -0.08 -12.45
N VAL A 243 22.04 -0.98 -11.62
CA VAL A 243 22.60 -1.32 -10.32
C VAL A 243 22.67 -2.84 -10.19
N ALA A 244 23.86 -3.36 -9.88
CA ALA A 244 24.02 -4.74 -9.48
C ALA A 244 23.33 -4.97 -8.12
N PHE A 245 22.39 -5.90 -8.08
CA PHE A 245 21.60 -6.27 -6.92
C PHE A 245 22.04 -7.65 -6.44
N GLY A 246 22.81 -7.68 -5.36
CA GLY A 246 23.07 -8.89 -4.59
C GLY A 246 22.12 -8.89 -3.40
N GLY A 247 21.09 -9.75 -3.45
CA GLY A 247 20.04 -9.93 -2.44
C GLY A 247 20.09 -9.00 -1.22
N VAL A 248 19.32 -7.90 -1.26
CA VAL A 248 19.03 -7.13 -0.05
C VAL A 248 17.92 -7.85 0.71
N ALA A 249 18.29 -8.89 1.46
CA ALA A 249 17.48 -9.33 2.58
C ALA A 249 17.55 -8.20 3.61
N GLY A 250 16.52 -7.36 3.65
CA GLY A 250 16.42 -6.31 4.66
C GLY A 250 16.63 -6.93 6.03
N GLU A 251 17.62 -6.43 6.78
CA GLU A 251 17.83 -6.80 8.17
C GLU A 251 16.47 -6.68 8.87
N ARG A 252 15.94 -7.83 9.30
CA ARG A 252 14.76 -7.89 10.14
C ARG A 252 15.10 -7.03 11.35
N ARG A 253 14.55 -5.81 11.42
CA ARG A 253 14.65 -5.01 12.63
C ARG A 253 13.92 -5.79 13.69
N ASP A 254 14.68 -6.49 14.51
CA ASP A 254 14.18 -7.11 15.72
C ASP A 254 13.39 -6.04 16.46
N ARG A 255 12.13 -6.36 16.73
CA ARG A 255 11.37 -5.63 17.75
C ARG A 255 12.13 -5.85 19.04
N GLU A 256 12.93 -4.88 19.41
CA GLU A 256 13.56 -4.83 20.73
C GLU A 256 12.42 -4.76 21.76
N VAL A 257 12.07 -5.92 22.30
CA VAL A 257 11.24 -6.07 23.49
C VAL A 257 12.14 -5.66 24.65
N VAL A 258 12.06 -4.40 25.05
CA VAL A 258 12.64 -3.96 26.33
C VAL A 258 11.62 -4.29 27.42
N ALA A 259 11.99 -5.28 28.23
CA ALA A 259 11.29 -5.71 29.45
C ALA A 259 11.34 -4.66 30.57
#